data_AF-A0A522PDL3-F1
#
_entry.id   AF-A0A522PDL3-F1
#
_cell.length_a   1.000
_cell.length_b   1.000
_cell.length_c   1.000
_cell.angle_alpha   90.00
_cell.angle_beta   90.00
_cell.angle_gamma   90.00
#
_symmetry.space_group_name_H-M   'P 1'
#
loop_
_entity.id
_entity.type
_entity.pdbx_description
1 polymer ?
#
loop_
_entity_poly.entity_id
_entity_poly.type
_entity_poly.pdbx_seq_one_letter_code
_entity_poly.pdbx_strand_id
1 'polypeptide(L)'
;MTTKHGLLFLVLGLTVIACATVLGATPGSAALIVAPPPFVRALLGVAALLMGLVLVLRAAERLGADPEPRSMIRGVRLVFLAVAALAAAGGWFIGSPLPVVAGLVIAGVDVAET
;
A
#
# COMPACT_ATOMS: atom_id res chain seq x y z
N MET A 1 12.59 15.19 15.65
CA MET A 1 11.24 14.98 15.07
C MET A 1 10.38 16.16 15.46
N THR A 2 9.98 17.00 14.51
CA THR A 2 9.21 18.22 14.79
C THR A 2 7.78 17.82 15.14
N THR A 3 7.28 18.27 16.30
CA THR A 3 5.98 17.91 16.90
C THR A 3 4.77 18.02 15.96
N LYS A 4 4.88 18.82 14.90
CA LYS A 4 3.82 19.01 13.88
C LYS A 4 3.55 17.76 13.03
N HIS A 5 4.58 17.00 12.64
CA HIS A 5 4.39 15.80 11.81
C HIS A 5 3.79 14.64 12.62
N GLY A 6 4.23 14.48 13.87
CA GLY A 6 3.68 13.47 14.78
C GLY A 6 2.19 13.68 15.07
N LEU A 7 1.77 14.94 15.28
CA LEU A 7 0.35 15.27 15.45
C LEU A 7 -0.47 14.93 14.20
N LEU A 8 0.06 15.21 13.00
CA LEU A 8 -0.61 14.89 11.73
C LEU A 8 -0.87 13.40 11.56
N PHE A 9 0.14 12.55 11.77
CA PHE A 9 -0.03 11.09 11.68
C PHE A 9 -0.95 10.54 12.77
N LEU A 10 -0.89 11.10 13.98
CA LEU A 10 -1.78 10.72 15.07
C LEU A 10 -3.25 11.04 14.73
N VAL A 11 -3.52 12.26 14.27
CA VAL A 11 -4.86 12.68 13.84
C VAL A 11 -5.32 11.80 12.69
N LEU A 12 -4.48 11.58 11.67
CA LEU A 12 -4.79 10.71 10.52
C LEU A 12 -5.20 9.31 10.98
N GLY A 13 -4.39 8.66 11.82
CA GLY A 13 -4.67 7.33 12.36
C GLY A 13 -5.98 7.29 13.16
N LEU A 14 -6.24 8.34 13.95
CA LEU A 14 -7.47 8.44 14.74
C LEU A 14 -8.71 8.62 13.85
N THR A 15 -8.62 9.42 12.77
CA THR A 15 -9.67 9.49 11.74
C THR A 15 -9.91 8.17 11.03
N VAL A 16 -8.86 7.42 10.69
CA VAL A 16 -9.00 6.11 10.04
C VAL A 16 -9.74 5.14 10.96
N ILE A 17 -9.39 5.11 12.26
CA ILE A 17 -10.08 4.28 13.25
C ILE A 17 -11.55 4.69 13.36
N ALA A 18 -11.84 5.98 13.52
CA ALA A 18 -13.21 6.48 13.63
C ALA A 18 -14.05 6.14 12.40
N CYS A 19 -13.51 6.35 11.19
CA CYS A 19 -14.18 5.99 9.93
C CYS A 19 -14.42 4.48 9.84
N ALA A 20 -13.43 3.64 10.19
CA ALA A 20 -13.58 2.19 10.18
C ALA A 20 -14.66 1.71 11.17
N THR A 21 -14.74 2.34 12.36
CA THR A 21 -15.78 2.04 13.35
C THR A 21 -17.18 2.41 12.84
N VAL A 22 -17.33 3.60 12.25
CA VAL A 22 -18.62 4.05 11.71
C VAL A 22 -19.06 3.19 10.51
N LEU A 23 -18.13 2.88 9.61
CA LEU A 23 -18.39 2.00 8.47
C LEU A 23 -18.73 0.57 8.93
N GLY A 24 -18.06 0.05 9.96
CA GLY A 24 -18.36 -1.28 10.52
C GLY A 24 -19.70 -1.37 11.26
N ALA A 25 -20.24 -0.25 11.74
CA ALA A 25 -21.50 -0.22 12.50
C ALA A 25 -22.77 -0.30 11.63
N THR A 26 -22.65 -0.13 10.31
CA THR A 26 -23.80 -0.15 9.39
C THR A 26 -24.03 -1.55 8.80
N PRO A 27 -25.24 -2.12 8.89
CA PRO A 27 -25.56 -3.39 8.23
C PRO A 27 -25.45 -3.25 6.70
N GLY A 28 -24.54 -4.00 6.07
CA GLY A 28 -24.40 -4.10 4.61
C GLY A 28 -23.22 -3.33 3.98
N SER A 29 -22.70 -2.29 4.62
CA SER A 29 -21.48 -1.58 4.18
C SER A 29 -20.23 -2.47 4.28
N ALA A 30 -20.18 -3.33 5.30
CA ALA A 30 -19.13 -4.33 5.46
C ALA A 30 -19.10 -5.32 4.28
N ALA A 31 -20.23 -5.66 3.66
CA ALA A 31 -20.25 -6.63 2.56
C ALA A 31 -19.50 -6.13 1.32
N LEU A 32 -19.60 -4.82 1.01
CA LEU A 32 -18.93 -4.20 -0.13
C LEU A 32 -17.42 -4.02 0.07
N ILE A 33 -16.99 -3.84 1.33
CA ILE A 33 -15.58 -3.65 1.71
C ILE A 33 -14.89 -5.00 1.94
N VAL A 34 -15.57 -5.94 2.58
CA VAL A 34 -15.04 -7.27 2.95
C VAL A 34 -15.12 -8.24 1.76
N ALA A 35 -16.13 -8.12 0.91
CA ALA A 35 -16.33 -8.98 -0.25
C ALA A 35 -16.70 -8.15 -1.50
N PRO A 36 -15.77 -7.33 -2.03
CA PRO A 36 -16.03 -6.57 -3.24
C PRO A 36 -16.39 -7.50 -4.41
N PRO A 37 -17.23 -7.03 -5.36
CA PRO A 37 -17.64 -7.82 -6.51
C PRO A 37 -16.44 -8.40 -7.28
N PRO A 38 -16.57 -9.57 -7.92
CA PRO A 38 -15.44 -10.24 -8.58
C PRO A 38 -14.70 -9.37 -9.60
N PHE A 39 -15.44 -8.55 -10.36
CA PHE A 39 -14.85 -7.64 -11.34
C PHE A 39 -14.02 -6.52 -10.69
N VAL A 40 -14.46 -6.01 -9.52
CA VAL A 40 -13.72 -4.98 -8.76
C VAL A 40 -12.43 -5.57 -8.23
N ARG A 41 -12.48 -6.77 -7.66
CA ARG A 41 -11.29 -7.49 -7.19
C ARG A 41 -10.30 -7.72 -8.32
N ALA A 42 -10.77 -8.19 -9.48
CA ALA A 42 -9.92 -8.41 -10.64
C ALA A 42 -9.26 -7.11 -11.11
N LEU A 43 -10.02 -6.01 -11.19
CA LEU A 43 -9.49 -4.71 -11.58
C LEU A 43 -8.43 -4.21 -10.59
N LEU A 44 -8.69 -4.28 -9.28
CA LEU A 44 -7.74 -3.89 -8.24
C LEU A 44 -6.49 -4.77 -8.25
N GLY A 45 -6.65 -6.08 -8.45
CA GLY A 45 -5.55 -7.02 -8.59
C GLY A 45 -4.66 -6.72 -9.80
N VAL A 46 -5.25 -6.49 -10.97
CA VAL A 46 -4.52 -6.12 -12.20
C VAL A 46 -3.84 -4.77 -12.05
N ALA A 47 -4.52 -3.76 -11.49
CA ALA A 47 -3.93 -2.45 -11.27
C ALA A 47 -2.72 -2.53 -10.32
N ALA A 48 -2.84 -3.27 -9.21
CA ALA A 48 -1.75 -3.48 -8.26
C ALA A 48 -0.58 -4.26 -8.89
N LEU A 49 -0.86 -5.27 -9.73
CA LEU A 49 0.15 -6.03 -10.45
C LEU A 49 0.94 -5.15 -11.42
N LEU A 50 0.25 -4.36 -12.25
CA LEU A 50 0.87 -3.45 -13.21
C LEU A 50 1.71 -2.39 -12.49
N MET A 51 1.19 -1.84 -11.40
CA MET A 51 1.93 -0.88 -10.56
C MET A 51 3.19 -1.51 -9.97
N GLY A 52 3.09 -2.73 -9.44
CA GLY A 52 4.23 -3.49 -8.93
C GLY A 52 5.30 -3.69 -10.00
N LEU A 53 4.91 -4.08 -11.22
CA LEU A 53 5.83 -4.26 -12.34
C LEU A 53 6.54 -2.96 -12.72
N VAL A 54 5.81 -1.85 -12.82
CA VAL A 54 6.40 -0.52 -13.11
C VAL A 54 7.39 -0.11 -12.03
N LEU A 55 7.09 -0.37 -10.75
CA LEU A 55 7.98 -0.06 -9.64
C LEU A 55 9.25 -0.91 -9.66
N VAL A 56 9.16 -2.20 -10.01
CA VAL A 56 10.35 -3.07 -10.18
C VAL A 56 11.26 -2.52 -11.28
N LEU A 57 10.69 -2.17 -12.44
CA LEU A 57 11.47 -1.64 -13.56
C LEU A 57 12.20 -0.34 -13.16
N ARG A 58 11.48 0.58 -12.51
CA ARG A 58 12.07 1.83 -12.00
C ARG A 58 13.14 1.61 -10.93
N ALA A 59 12.93 0.62 -10.05
CA ALA A 59 13.92 0.26 -9.05
C ALA A 59 15.19 -0.28 -9.70
N ALA A 60 15.05 -1.16 -10.69
CA ALA A 60 16.18 -1.74 -11.43
C ALA A 60 16.98 -0.68 -12.19
N GLU A 61 16.31 0.21 -12.93
CA GLU A 61 16.95 1.34 -13.60
C GLU A 61 17.75 2.20 -12.62
N ARG A 62 17.16 2.49 -11.46
CA ARG A 62 17.79 3.37 -10.47
C ARG A 62 18.98 2.74 -9.76
N LEU A 63 18.88 1.45 -9.41
CA LEU A 63 19.96 0.70 -8.77
C LEU A 63 21.13 0.46 -9.73
N GLY A 64 20.87 0.38 -11.05
CA GLY A 64 21.91 0.20 -12.06
C GLY A 64 22.60 1.49 -12.51
N ALA A 65 21.96 2.65 -12.36
CA ALA A 65 22.44 3.91 -12.95
C ALA A 65 23.49 4.66 -12.12
N ASP A 66 23.43 4.61 -10.79
CA ASP A 66 24.22 5.48 -9.93
C ASP A 66 24.66 4.78 -8.64
N PRO A 67 25.98 4.64 -8.37
CA PRO A 67 26.49 4.05 -7.14
C PRO A 67 26.37 4.97 -5.90
N GLU A 68 25.87 6.21 -6.05
CA GLU A 68 25.68 7.11 -4.91
C GLU A 68 24.73 6.50 -3.86
N PRO A 69 25.12 6.45 -2.57
CA PRO A 69 24.32 5.81 -1.52
C PRO A 69 22.88 6.35 -1.43
N ARG A 70 22.68 7.64 -1.70
CA ARG A 70 21.35 8.27 -1.68
C ARG A 70 20.46 7.77 -2.82
N SER A 71 21.02 7.51 -4.00
CA SER A 71 20.28 6.94 -5.12
C SER A 71 19.90 5.49 -4.83
N MET A 72 20.83 4.73 -4.24
CA MET A 72 20.62 3.34 -3.82
C MET A 72 19.47 3.21 -2.80
N ILE A 73 19.43 4.05 -1.77
CA ILE A 73 18.33 4.06 -0.78
C ILE A 73 16.98 4.27 -1.46
N ARG A 74 16.87 5.22 -2.40
CA ARG A 74 15.63 5.45 -3.16
C ARG A 74 15.25 4.26 -4.03
N GLY A 75 16.24 3.60 -4.63
CA GLY A 75 16.03 2.35 -5.39
C GLY A 75 15.46 1.24 -4.50
N VAL A 76 16.05 1.01 -3.33
CA VAL A 76 15.60 0.02 -2.35
C VAL A 76 14.16 0.33 -1.88
N ARG A 77 13.84 1.59 -1.63
CA ARG A 77 12.46 2.00 -1.28
C ARG A 77 11.45 1.65 -2.36
N LEU A 78 11.78 1.85 -3.63
CA LEU A 78 10.93 1.42 -4.75
C LEU A 78 10.74 -0.10 -4.80
N VAL A 79 11.75 -0.89 -4.42
CA VAL A 79 11.62 -2.35 -4.30
C VAL A 79 10.61 -2.72 -3.23
N PHE A 80 10.66 -2.12 -2.04
CA PHE A 80 9.66 -2.39 -0.98
C PHE A 80 8.25 -2.00 -1.42
N LEU A 81 8.11 -0.85 -2.10
CA LEU A 81 6.82 -0.44 -2.66
C LEU A 81 6.33 -1.40 -3.76
N ALA A 82 7.23 -1.96 -4.56
CA ALA A 82 6.89 -2.99 -5.54
C ALA A 82 6.41 -4.27 -4.86
N VAL A 83 7.10 -4.74 -3.81
CA VAL A 83 6.69 -5.90 -3.00
C VAL A 83 5.30 -5.66 -2.39
N ALA A 84 5.05 -4.47 -1.86
CA ALA A 84 3.75 -4.08 -1.33
C ALA A 84 2.64 -4.18 -2.38
N ALA A 85 2.88 -3.65 -3.58
CA ALA A 85 1.92 -3.69 -4.69
C ALA A 85 1.66 -5.13 -5.17
N LEU A 86 2.70 -5.96 -5.26
CA LEU A 86 2.57 -7.37 -5.66
C LEU A 86 1.85 -8.21 -4.59
N ALA A 87 2.10 -7.95 -3.31
CA ALA A 87 1.36 -8.57 -2.20
C ALA A 87 -0.12 -8.21 -2.27
N ALA A 88 -0.45 -6.94 -2.52
CA ALA A 88 -1.83 -6.50 -2.71
C ALA A 88 -2.49 -7.17 -3.93
N ALA A 89 -1.77 -7.27 -5.06
CA ALA A 89 -2.26 -7.99 -6.24
C ALA A 89 -2.58 -9.46 -5.92
N GLY A 90 -1.66 -10.15 -5.24
CA GLY A 90 -1.87 -11.53 -4.79
C GLY A 90 -3.07 -11.68 -3.86
N GLY A 91 -3.24 -10.75 -2.91
CA GLY A 91 -4.40 -10.71 -2.01
C GLY A 91 -5.72 -10.59 -2.76
N TRP A 92 -5.79 -9.72 -3.77
CA TRP A 92 -6.99 -9.55 -4.58
C TRP A 92 -7.34 -10.79 -5.43
N PHE A 93 -6.34 -11.41 -6.06
CA PHE A 93 -6.54 -12.60 -6.87
C PHE A 93 -6.91 -13.83 -6.04
N ILE A 94 -6.22 -14.06 -4.91
CA ILE A 94 -6.50 -15.19 -4.00
C ILE A 94 -7.78 -14.94 -3.18
N GLY A 95 -8.19 -13.68 -3.01
CA GLY A 95 -9.33 -13.32 -2.16
C GLY A 95 -9.00 -13.34 -0.67
N SER A 96 -7.72 -13.17 -0.34
CA SER A 96 -7.26 -13.06 1.04
C SER A 96 -7.04 -11.59 1.39
N PRO A 97 -7.61 -11.09 2.51
CA PRO A 97 -7.38 -9.72 2.96
C PRO A 97 -5.97 -9.52 3.50
N LEU A 98 -5.31 -10.58 4.00
CA LEU A 98 -4.01 -10.46 4.68
C LEU A 98 -2.91 -9.89 3.79
N PRO A 99 -2.67 -10.37 2.55
CA PRO A 99 -1.66 -9.79 1.67
C PRO A 99 -1.95 -8.34 1.27
N VAL A 100 -3.24 -7.96 1.14
CA VAL A 100 -3.64 -6.58 0.84
C VAL A 100 -3.29 -5.66 2.01
N VAL A 101 -3.64 -6.06 3.23
CA VAL A 101 -3.34 -5.31 4.44
C VAL A 101 -1.82 -5.17 4.63
N ALA A 102 -1.07 -6.27 4.46
CA ALA A 102 0.39 -6.24 4.54
C ALA A 102 1.01 -5.26 3.53
N GLY A 103 0.55 -5.28 2.27
CA GLY A 103 0.99 -4.33 1.24
C GLY A 103 0.68 -2.88 1.60
N LEU A 104 -0.55 -2.60 2.07
CA LEU A 104 -0.93 -1.24 2.49
C LEU A 104 -0.11 -0.73 3.67
N VAL A 105 0.22 -1.58 4.65
CA VAL A 105 1.08 -1.21 5.77
C VAL A 105 2.48 -0.85 5.29
N ILE A 106 3.09 -1.68 4.43
CA ILE A 106 4.43 -1.42 3.88
C ILE A 106 4.42 -0.08 3.11
N ALA A 107 3.45 0.13 2.23
CA ALA A 107 3.34 1.38 1.47
C ALA A 107 3.10 2.59 2.40
N GLY A 108 2.28 2.43 3.43
CA GLY A 108 2.01 3.48 4.41
C GLY A 108 3.24 3.87 5.23
N VAL A 109 4.04 2.89 5.66
CA VAL A 109 5.32 3.14 6.35
C VAL A 109 6.31 3.84 5.43
N ASP A 110 6.45 3.38 4.19
CA ASP A 110 7.36 4.00 3.22
C ASP A 110 7.00 5.48 2.98
N VAL A 111 5.71 5.81 2.87
CA VAL A 111 5.24 7.20 2.76
C VAL A 111 5.51 8.00 4.04
N ALA A 112 5.33 7.41 5.21
CA ALA A 112 5.57 8.09 6.49
C ALA A 112 7.07 8.39 6.73
N GLU A 113 7.96 7.58 6.16
CA GLU A 113 9.41 7.76 6.21
C GLU A 113 9.96 8.70 5.12
N THR A 114 9.10 9.22 4.22
CA THR A 114 9.48 10.16 3.16
C THR A 114 9.40 11.60 3.62
#